data_AF-A0A3F3HGC7-F1
#
_entry.id   AF-A0A3F3HGC7-F1
#
_cell.length_a   1.000
_cell.length_b   1.000
_cell.length_c   1.000
_cell.angle_alpha   90.00
_cell.angle_beta   90.00
_cell.angle_gamma   90.00
#
_symmetry.space_group_name_H-M   'P 1'
#
loop_
_entity.id
_entity.type
_entity.pdbx_description
1 polymer ?
#
loop_
_entity_poly.entity_id
_entity_poly.type
_entity_poly.pdbx_seq_one_letter_code
_entity_poly.pdbx_strand_id
1 'polypeptide(L)'
;MFNKKKKVNTGFLKEEFDELLLSQINQARLEYHQAQESETALVDSRVNGHMIQAQTAVDKAKFLYLYNEAKRRKAVAKQPLIFKQPQE
;
A
#
# COMPACT_ATOMS: atom_id res chain seq x y z
N MET A 1 -20.04 29.75 -33.05
CA MET A 1 -18.92 28.83 -32.70
C MET A 1 -19.19 28.27 -31.31
N PHE A 2 -19.61 27.00 -31.22
CA PHE A 2 -19.97 26.38 -29.93
C PHE A 2 -18.73 25.77 -29.28
N ASN A 3 -18.40 26.25 -28.08
CA ASN A 3 -17.38 25.70 -27.21
C ASN A 3 -17.75 24.25 -26.82
N LYS A 4 -17.14 23.27 -27.48
CA LYS A 4 -17.21 21.86 -27.07
C LYS A 4 -16.55 21.73 -25.71
N LYS A 5 -17.35 21.63 -24.63
CA LYS A 5 -16.85 21.25 -23.31
C LYS A 5 -16.21 19.86 -23.45
N LYS A 6 -14.88 19.77 -23.24
CA LYS A 6 -14.17 18.49 -23.20
C LYS A 6 -14.84 17.61 -22.15
N LYS A 7 -15.48 16.51 -22.58
CA LYS A 7 -15.97 15.48 -21.66
C LYS A 7 -14.74 14.89 -20.97
N VAL A 8 -14.58 15.16 -19.68
CA VAL A 8 -13.55 14.51 -18.87
C VAL A 8 -13.91 13.03 -18.85
N ASN A 9 -13.00 12.18 -19.33
CA ASN A 9 -13.27 10.76 -19.48
C ASN A 9 -13.08 10.09 -18.12
N THR A 10 -14.14 10.05 -17.31
CA THR A 10 -14.13 9.63 -15.90
C THR A 10 -13.62 8.18 -15.71
N GLY A 11 -13.68 7.34 -16.75
CA GLY A 11 -13.13 5.98 -16.75
C GLY A 11 -11.61 5.95 -16.65
N PHE A 12 -10.92 6.82 -17.40
CA PHE A 12 -9.46 6.92 -17.40
C PHE A 12 -8.92 7.38 -16.04
N LEU A 13 -9.58 8.38 -15.45
CA LEU A 13 -9.20 8.90 -14.13
C LEU A 13 -9.33 7.85 -13.02
N LYS A 14 -10.31 6.95 -13.14
CA LYS A 14 -10.52 5.85 -12.19
C LYS A 14 -9.42 4.80 -12.33
N GLU A 15 -9.01 4.49 -13.55
CA GLU A 15 -7.95 3.52 -13.82
C GLU A 15 -6.59 4.02 -13.32
N GLU A 16 -6.21 5.27 -13.63
CA GLU A 16 -4.98 5.87 -13.10
C GLU A 16 -4.96 5.89 -11.57
N PHE A 17 -6.09 6.22 -10.94
CA PHE A 17 -6.20 6.19 -9.47
C PHE A 17 -6.02 4.77 -8.92
N ASP A 18 -6.67 3.77 -9.53
CA ASP A 18 -6.55 2.36 -9.13
C ASP A 18 -5.09 1.88 -9.25
N GLU A 19 -4.38 2.28 -10.30
CA GLU A 19 -2.96 1.95 -10.51
C GLU A 19 -2.05 2.60 -9.47
N LEU A 20 -2.25 3.89 -9.18
CA LEU A 20 -1.51 4.60 -8.13
C LEU A 20 -1.78 3.98 -6.76
N LEU A 21 -3.03 3.60 -6.47
CA LEU A 21 -3.40 2.94 -5.23
C LEU A 21 -2.67 1.59 -5.08
N LEU A 22 -2.62 0.79 -6.15
CA LEU A 22 -1.89 -0.49 -6.13
C LEU A 22 -0.38 -0.30 -5.95
N SER A 23 0.21 0.73 -6.58
CA SER A 23 1.61 1.11 -6.38
C SER A 23 1.91 1.49 -4.92
N GLN A 24 1.04 2.29 -4.30
CA GLN A 24 1.20 2.69 -2.90
C GLN A 24 1.04 1.50 -1.93
N ILE A 25 0.16 0.55 -2.25
CA ILE A 25 0.01 -0.67 -1.45
C ILE A 25 1.29 -1.51 -1.49
N ASN A 26 1.94 -1.63 -2.65
CA ASN A 26 3.22 -2.31 -2.78
C ASN A 26 4.30 -1.65 -1.93
N GLN A 27 4.40 -0.33 -2.02
CA GLN A 27 5.37 0.44 -1.24
C GLN A 27 5.12 0.26 0.26
N ALA A 28 3.88 0.40 0.73
CA ALA A 28 3.53 0.20 2.13
C ALA A 28 3.79 -1.24 2.61
N ARG A 29 3.67 -2.24 1.72
CA ARG A 29 4.03 -3.63 2.04
C ARG A 29 5.53 -3.78 2.27
N LEU A 30 6.35 -3.20 1.40
CA LEU A 30 7.81 -3.23 1.52
C LEU A 30 8.28 -2.53 2.79
N GLU A 31 7.72 -1.34 3.07
CA GLU A 31 7.99 -0.59 4.31
C GLU A 31 7.65 -1.40 5.55
N TYR A 32 6.47 -2.02 5.58
CA TYR A 32 6.07 -2.88 6.70
C TYR A 32 7.02 -4.08 6.86
N HIS A 33 7.42 -4.75 5.78
CA HIS A 33 8.35 -5.87 5.84
C HIS A 33 9.71 -5.45 6.41
N GLN A 34 10.25 -4.34 5.90
CA GLN A 34 11.51 -3.77 6.38
C GLN A 34 11.42 -3.38 7.86
N ALA A 35 10.28 -2.84 8.31
CA ALA A 35 10.04 -2.54 9.72
C ALA A 35 10.01 -3.80 10.59
N GLN A 36 9.41 -4.91 10.11
CA GLN A 36 9.42 -6.19 10.82
C GLN A 36 10.83 -6.80 10.93
N GLU A 37 11.61 -6.74 9.85
CA GLU A 37 13.01 -7.18 9.86
C GLU A 37 13.84 -6.35 10.85
N SER A 38 13.63 -5.02 10.84
CA SER A 38 14.30 -4.09 11.75
C SER A 38 13.90 -4.33 13.20
N GLU A 39 12.61 -4.58 13.47
CA GLU A 39 12.13 -4.96 14.80
C GLU A 39 12.82 -6.23 15.29
N THR A 40 12.90 -7.26 14.45
CA THR A 40 13.54 -8.53 14.80
C THR A 40 15.05 -8.36 15.04
N ALA A 41 15.73 -7.57 14.22
CA ALA A 41 17.16 -7.28 14.37
C ALA A 41 17.47 -6.44 15.62
N LEU A 42 16.57 -5.52 15.99
CA LEU A 42 16.79 -4.60 17.11
C LEU A 42 16.36 -5.16 18.46
N VAL A 43 15.58 -6.26 18.50
CA VAL A 43 15.25 -6.98 19.75
C VAL A 43 16.49 -7.46 20.51
N ASP A 44 17.61 -7.72 19.82
CA ASP A 44 18.89 -8.11 20.43
C ASP A 44 19.74 -6.91 20.90
N SER A 45 19.35 -5.69 20.49
CA SER A 45 20.04 -4.45 20.82
C SER A 45 19.34 -3.73 21.99
N ARG A 46 20.08 -3.08 22.89
CA ARG A 46 19.54 -2.32 24.05
C ARG A 46 18.78 -1.03 23.66
N VAL A 47 18.07 -1.05 22.53
CA VAL A 47 17.33 0.08 21.96
C VAL A 47 15.88 0.03 22.45
N ASN A 48 15.19 1.17 22.46
CA ASN A 48 13.78 1.31 22.88
C ASN A 48 12.83 0.47 21.99
N GLY A 49 12.67 -0.82 22.32
CA GLY A 49 11.83 -1.77 21.57
C GLY A 49 10.37 -1.32 21.42
N HIS A 50 9.82 -0.61 22.40
CA HIS A 50 8.45 -0.08 22.34
C HIS A 50 8.23 0.94 21.22
N MET A 51 9.24 1.77 20.92
CA MET A 51 9.15 2.76 19.85
C MET A 51 9.17 2.08 18.48
N ILE A 52 10.03 1.08 18.32
CA ILE A 52 10.14 0.30 17.08
C ILE A 52 8.85 -0.51 16.85
N GLN A 53 8.34 -1.18 17.88
CA GLN A 53 7.05 -1.87 17.85
C GLN A 53 5.89 -0.94 17.46
N ALA A 54 5.85 0.26 18.03
CA ALA A 54 4.83 1.25 17.69
C ALA A 54 4.93 1.69 16.23
N GLN A 55 6.15 1.91 15.72
CA GLN A 55 6.38 2.27 14.32
C GLN A 55 5.96 1.13 13.37
N THR A 56 6.37 -0.11 13.65
CA THR A 56 5.94 -1.29 12.88
C THR A 56 4.40 -1.43 12.88
N ALA A 57 3.74 -1.16 14.01
CA ALA A 57 2.28 -1.21 14.11
C ALA A 57 1.59 -0.13 13.26
N VAL A 58 2.18 1.07 13.17
CA VAL A 58 1.69 2.15 12.29
C VAL A 58 1.81 1.74 10.82
N ASP A 59 2.96 1.20 10.42
CA ASP A 59 3.21 0.78 9.03
C ASP A 59 2.29 -0.39 8.63
N LYS A 60 2.03 -1.31 9.55
CA LYS A 60 1.01 -2.36 9.39
C LYS A 60 -0.38 -1.78 9.17
N ALA A 61 -0.78 -0.81 10.00
CA ALA A 61 -2.10 -0.18 9.90
C ALA A 61 -2.28 0.56 8.56
N LYS A 62 -1.23 1.26 8.09
CA LYS A 62 -1.18 1.93 6.78
C LYS A 62 -1.39 0.93 5.64
N PHE A 63 -0.65 -0.18 5.64
CA PHE A 63 -0.81 -1.23 4.63
C PHE A 63 -2.23 -1.80 4.62
N LEU A 64 -2.78 -2.17 5.79
CA LEU A 64 -4.12 -2.74 5.89
C LEU A 64 -5.21 -1.77 5.42
N TYR A 65 -5.09 -0.49 5.75
CA TYR A 65 -6.03 0.53 5.29
C TYR A 65 -6.06 0.62 3.76
N LEU A 66 -4.89 0.77 3.13
CA LEU A 66 -4.79 0.87 1.68
C LEU A 66 -5.28 -0.41 0.98
N TYR A 67 -4.93 -1.57 1.52
CA TYR A 67 -5.40 -2.86 1.02
C TYR A 67 -6.92 -2.99 1.07
N ASN A 68 -7.54 -2.60 2.19
CA ASN A 68 -9.00 -2.62 2.34
C ASN A 68 -9.70 -1.66 1.37
N GLU A 69 -9.13 -0.48 1.14
CA GLU A 69 -9.64 0.47 0.14
C GLU A 69 -9.55 -0.09 -1.29
N ALA A 70 -8.44 -0.71 -1.66
CA ALA A 70 -8.32 -1.36 -2.96
C ALA A 70 -9.30 -2.54 -3.09
N LYS A 71 -9.55 -3.29 -2.02
CA LYS A 71 -10.53 -4.37 -1.98
C LYS A 71 -11.96 -3.84 -2.20
N ARG A 72 -12.34 -2.76 -1.52
CA ARG A 72 -13.63 -2.07 -1.73
C ARG A 72 -13.82 -1.63 -3.17
N ARG A 73 -12.74 -1.16 -3.81
CA ARG A 73 -12.74 -0.70 -5.21
C ARG A 73 -12.65 -1.82 -6.24
N LYS A 74 -12.49 -3.08 -5.81
CA LYS A 74 -12.23 -4.26 -6.67
C LYS A 74 -10.94 -4.13 -7.51
N ALA A 75 -10.02 -3.24 -7.13
CA ALA A 75 -8.75 -3.02 -7.83
C ALA A 75 -7.74 -4.16 -7.57
N VAL A 76 -7.83 -4.82 -6.41
CA VAL A 76 -6.96 -5.96 -6.02
C VAL A 76 -7.01 -7.11 -7.03
N ALA A 77 -8.17 -7.34 -7.67
CA ALA A 77 -8.34 -8.40 -8.66
C ALA A 77 -7.61 -8.12 -9.99
N LYS A 78 -7.27 -6.85 -10.27
CA LYS A 78 -6.57 -6.45 -11.51
C LYS A 78 -5.08 -6.85 -11.48
N GLN A 79 -4.46 -6.94 -10.31
CA GLN A 79 -3.05 -7.33 -10.15
C GLN A 79 -2.88 -8.36 -9.02
N PRO A 80 -3.26 -9.63 -9.23
CA PRO A 80 -3.17 -10.68 -8.22
C PRO A 80 -1.72 -11.07 -7.87
N LEU A 81 -0.77 -10.82 -8.78
CA LEU A 81 0.66 -11.16 -8.60
C LEU A 81 1.32 -10.38 -7.48
N ILE A 82 0.88 -9.15 -7.23
CA ILE A 82 1.33 -8.33 -6.11
C ILE A 82 1.09 -9.05 -4.78
N PHE A 83 -0.04 -9.75 -4.64
CA PHE A 83 -0.48 -10.31 -3.36
C PHE A 83 -0.12 -11.79 -3.18
N LYS A 84 0.38 -12.47 -4.23
CA LYS A 84 0.66 -13.92 -4.22
C LYS A 84 2.11 -14.31 -4.07
N GLN A 85 3.07 -13.38 -4.19
CA GLN A 85 4.48 -13.73 -4.07
C GLN A 85 4.79 -14.23 -2.64
N PRO A 86 5.16 -15.52 -2.48
CA PRO A 86 5.77 -15.98 -1.24
C PRO A 86 7.05 -15.18 -1.06
N GLN A 87 7.24 -14.64 0.15
CA GLN A 87 8.51 -14.04 0.52
C GLN A 87 9.51 -15.20 0.67
N GLU A 88 10.53 -15.26 -0.18
CA GLU A 88 11.70 -16.14 0.03
C GLU A 88 12.53 -15.64 1.21
#